data_AF-A0A6J4PLV5-F1
#
_entry.id   AF-A0A6J4PLV5-F1
#
_cell.length_a   1.000
_cell.length_b   1.000
_cell.length_c   1.000
_cell.angle_alpha   90.00
_cell.angle_beta   90.00
_cell.angle_gamma   90.00
#
_symmetry.space_group_name_H-M   'P 1'
#
loop_
_entity.id
_entity.type
_entity.pdbx_description
1 polymer ?
#
loop_
_entity_poly.entity_id
_entity_poly.type
_entity_poly.pdbx_seq_one_letter_code
_entity_poly.pdbx_strand_id
1 'polypeptide(L)'
;WILVRPLKNDPANLKPDGNLFRGDVVELEQFLQDFVKPELERAEGVRDVQVLGGRVREMQVRVDLASLASRGITIDGFVESLRGENLNVSAGAVAEGKREVTVRAVGQYDEPESLRETVVGWSESGAPVYVRDVAEVGIGFKRQVSFVRSQGQDVMALNAKRETGTNVIQVMDSLKAQIAAVNAEVLNPRGWGLELFQVYDQTVYVRRSIDNAGVDLVLGAALAALVLFLTLRSIGATLVVAVSIPISVIGTFLGLALTGRNLNVISMAGLTFAIGMGVDNTIVVLENIFRHREMGKDRFRAALDGTREVWGAIVAATLANIAVFLPVVFIKEEAGQLFQDISIAISISLLLYLFVSPTVIPVLATLFLRKMPAGLKDGAAAQRQQQQQTRLGRLTAPVQRVQLLLSGKFFDLVMWLTGGVMRRLALIVGMVVLAGVGAWLLIPPRSYLPSGNQNLMFAFVLTPPGYGMAEYRRMGERIESVVRPWWEVGPEEGDTAQDLAAKRD
;
A
#
# COMPACT_ATOMS: atom_id res chain seq x y z
N TRP A 1 11.37 -4.32 -5.66
CA TRP A 1 12.56 -4.26 -6.52
C TRP A 1 13.80 -4.38 -5.66
N ILE A 2 14.71 -5.26 -6.06
CA ILE A 2 15.97 -5.56 -5.39
C ILE A 2 17.06 -5.43 -6.45
N LEU A 3 18.22 -4.91 -6.08
CA LEU A 3 19.37 -4.80 -6.96
C LEU A 3 20.49 -5.69 -6.43
N VAL A 4 21.25 -6.30 -7.33
CA VAL A 4 22.59 -6.81 -7.02
C VAL A 4 23.57 -5.74 -7.44
N ARG A 5 24.29 -5.20 -6.46
CA ARG A 5 25.25 -4.12 -6.66
C ARG A 5 26.55 -4.40 -5.89
N PRO A 6 27.64 -3.71 -6.21
CA PRO A 6 28.85 -3.75 -5.38
C PRO A 6 28.53 -3.34 -3.94
N LEU A 7 29.22 -3.93 -2.96
CA LEU A 7 29.11 -3.57 -1.55
C LEU A 7 29.25 -2.05 -1.38
N LYS A 8 28.34 -1.45 -0.62
CA LYS A 8 28.27 0.01 -0.41
C LYS A 8 28.17 0.83 -1.70
N ASN A 9 27.72 0.22 -2.80
CA ASN A 9 27.62 0.83 -4.12
C ASN A 9 28.97 1.32 -4.69
N ASP A 10 30.09 0.72 -4.27
CA ASP A 10 31.43 1.08 -4.74
C ASP A 10 32.03 -0.06 -5.58
N PRO A 11 32.26 0.15 -6.89
CA PRO A 11 32.88 -0.85 -7.78
C PRO A 11 34.25 -1.34 -7.32
N ALA A 12 34.99 -0.55 -6.53
CA ALA A 12 36.29 -0.96 -5.99
C ALA A 12 36.20 -2.15 -5.03
N ASN A 13 35.00 -2.44 -4.50
CA ASN A 13 34.77 -3.59 -3.63
C ASN A 13 34.60 -4.90 -4.38
N LEU A 14 34.45 -4.87 -5.72
CA LEU A 14 34.30 -6.08 -6.52
C LEU A 14 35.58 -6.91 -6.50
N LYS A 15 35.43 -8.20 -6.21
CA LYS A 15 36.54 -9.17 -6.17
C LYS A 15 36.23 -10.32 -7.12
N PRO A 16 36.66 -10.24 -8.39
CA PRO A 16 36.46 -11.32 -9.35
C PRO A 16 37.26 -12.56 -8.93
N ASP A 17 36.65 -13.74 -9.09
CA ASP A 17 37.32 -15.03 -8.84
C ASP A 17 37.93 -15.64 -10.10
N GLY A 18 37.65 -15.03 -11.27
CA GLY A 18 38.15 -15.47 -12.58
C GLY A 18 37.44 -16.70 -13.16
N ASN A 19 36.56 -17.36 -12.40
CA ASN A 19 35.88 -18.57 -12.82
C ASN A 19 34.40 -18.30 -13.12
N LEU A 20 33.63 -17.95 -12.08
CA LEU A 20 32.19 -17.66 -12.19
C LEU A 20 31.93 -16.16 -12.32
N PHE A 21 32.79 -15.32 -11.75
CA PHE A 21 32.66 -13.87 -11.76
C PHE A 21 33.94 -13.21 -12.27
N ARG A 22 33.86 -12.60 -13.46
CA ARG A 22 34.97 -11.90 -14.11
C ARG A 22 35.02 -10.40 -13.80
N GLY A 23 34.11 -9.92 -12.96
CA GLY A 23 34.01 -8.51 -12.56
C GLY A 23 32.83 -7.77 -13.18
N ASP A 24 32.15 -8.36 -14.17
CA ASP A 24 30.91 -7.81 -14.74
C ASP A 24 29.68 -8.47 -14.11
N VAL A 25 28.87 -7.67 -13.41
CA VAL A 25 27.67 -8.13 -12.69
C VAL A 25 26.62 -8.69 -13.65
N VAL A 26 26.63 -8.26 -14.91
CA VAL A 26 25.70 -8.70 -15.96
C VAL A 26 25.90 -10.18 -16.31
N GLU A 27 27.12 -10.71 -16.12
CA GLU A 27 27.44 -12.12 -16.37
C GLU A 27 26.84 -13.08 -15.33
N LEU A 28 26.37 -12.55 -14.19
CA LEU A 28 25.83 -13.34 -13.09
C LEU A 28 24.36 -13.74 -13.27
N GLU A 29 23.76 -13.53 -14.45
CA GLU A 29 22.34 -13.84 -14.66
C GLU A 29 21.98 -15.27 -14.31
N GLN A 30 22.72 -16.24 -14.86
CA GLN A 30 22.48 -17.66 -14.60
C GLN A 30 22.68 -17.98 -13.12
N PHE A 31 23.73 -17.43 -12.51
CA PHE A 31 23.98 -17.58 -11.09
C PHE A 31 22.82 -17.08 -10.22
N LEU A 32 22.28 -15.89 -10.56
CA LEU A 32 21.15 -15.31 -9.85
C LEU A 32 19.86 -16.13 -10.07
N GLN A 33 19.67 -16.70 -11.26
CA GLN A 33 18.52 -17.57 -11.55
C GLN A 33 18.60 -18.90 -10.79
N ASP A 34 19.79 -19.47 -10.63
CA ASP A 34 19.97 -20.80 -10.04
C ASP A 34 20.05 -20.78 -8.52
N PHE A 35 20.65 -19.73 -7.93
CA PHE A 35 20.97 -19.70 -6.49
C PHE A 35 20.28 -18.58 -5.71
N VAL A 36 19.97 -17.44 -6.33
CA VAL A 36 19.37 -16.30 -5.61
C VAL A 36 17.85 -16.29 -5.76
N LYS A 37 17.36 -16.48 -6.98
CA LYS A 37 15.94 -16.51 -7.29
C LYS A 37 15.19 -17.54 -6.43
N PRO A 38 15.63 -18.81 -6.30
CA PRO A 38 14.88 -19.79 -5.53
C PRO A 38 14.81 -19.44 -4.03
N GLU A 39 15.87 -18.85 -3.48
CA GLU A 39 15.88 -18.40 -2.08
C GLU A 39 14.90 -17.24 -1.85
N LEU A 40 14.83 -16.29 -2.78
CA LEU A 40 13.88 -15.19 -2.69
C LEU A 40 12.43 -15.65 -2.93
N GLU A 41 12.21 -16.68 -3.74
CA GLU A 41 10.89 -17.29 -3.95
C GLU A 41 10.41 -18.12 -2.75
N ARG A 42 11.30 -18.50 -1.83
CA ARG A 42 10.91 -19.09 -0.52
C ARG A 42 10.36 -18.06 0.46
N ALA A 43 10.45 -16.77 0.18
CA ALA A 43 9.81 -15.74 0.99
C ALA A 43 8.29 -15.93 1.01
N GLU A 44 7.68 -15.80 2.18
CA GLU A 44 6.25 -16.01 2.35
C GLU A 44 5.45 -14.99 1.54
N GLY A 45 4.54 -15.48 0.70
CA GLY A 45 3.66 -14.67 -0.15
C GLY A 45 4.35 -13.97 -1.33
N VAL A 46 5.56 -14.41 -1.70
CA VAL A 46 6.20 -14.08 -2.99
C VAL A 46 5.82 -15.17 -4.01
N ARG A 47 5.35 -14.75 -5.19
CA ARG A 47 4.87 -15.65 -6.26
C ARG A 47 5.95 -15.97 -7.29
N ASP A 48 6.74 -14.97 -7.68
CA ASP A 48 7.72 -15.07 -8.77
C ASP A 48 8.79 -14.00 -8.57
N VAL A 49 10.04 -14.35 -8.85
CA VAL A 49 11.16 -13.39 -8.85
C VAL A 49 11.79 -13.35 -10.23
N GLN A 50 11.71 -12.18 -10.87
CA GLN A 50 12.24 -11.98 -12.22
C GLN A 50 13.61 -11.33 -12.17
N VAL A 51 14.61 -12.00 -12.75
CA VAL A 51 15.98 -11.48 -12.91
C VAL A 51 16.05 -10.67 -14.20
N LEU A 52 16.61 -9.45 -14.12
CA LEU A 52 16.64 -8.46 -15.19
C LEU A 52 18.02 -7.81 -15.31
N GLY A 53 18.38 -7.41 -16.54
CA GLY A 53 19.61 -6.67 -16.83
C GLY A 53 20.83 -7.53 -17.19
N GLY A 54 20.65 -8.85 -17.20
CA GLY A 54 21.73 -9.82 -17.36
C GLY A 54 22.03 -10.26 -18.78
N ARG A 55 23.04 -11.12 -18.88
CA ARG A 55 23.32 -11.91 -20.07
C ARG A 55 23.38 -13.39 -19.72
N VAL A 56 22.48 -14.16 -20.33
CA VAL A 56 22.45 -15.62 -20.23
C VAL A 56 23.68 -16.21 -20.92
N ARG A 57 24.38 -17.13 -20.25
CA ARG A 57 25.47 -17.91 -20.84
C ARG A 57 24.89 -18.91 -21.85
N GLU A 58 25.54 -19.03 -23.01
CA GLU A 58 25.14 -20.00 -24.03
C GLU A 58 26.38 -20.58 -24.71
N MET A 59 26.29 -21.84 -25.14
CA MET A 59 27.31 -22.43 -26.01
C MET A 59 27.07 -21.92 -27.44
N GLN A 60 28.03 -21.15 -27.97
CA GLN A 60 27.95 -20.57 -29.30
C GLN A 60 28.74 -21.42 -30.29
N VAL A 61 28.12 -21.71 -31.42
CA VAL A 61 28.73 -22.38 -32.56
C VAL A 61 28.76 -21.40 -33.72
N ARG A 62 29.94 -20.86 -34.03
CA ARG A 62 30.14 -19.92 -35.14
C ARG A 62 30.60 -20.69 -36.36
N VAL A 63 29.65 -20.96 -37.23
CA VAL A 63 29.86 -21.77 -38.42
C VAL A 63 30.58 -20.97 -39.50
N ASP A 64 31.63 -21.55 -40.08
CA ASP A 64 32.22 -21.04 -41.31
C ASP A 64 31.49 -21.65 -42.51
N LEU A 65 30.64 -20.83 -43.14
CA LEU A 65 29.83 -21.24 -44.28
C LEU A 65 30.67 -21.64 -45.49
N ALA A 66 31.87 -21.06 -45.68
CA ALA A 66 32.74 -21.42 -46.79
C ALA A 66 33.34 -22.82 -46.58
N SER A 67 33.78 -23.12 -45.36
CA SER A 67 34.34 -24.41 -44.97
C SER A 67 33.29 -25.54 -44.99
N LEU A 68 32.03 -25.26 -44.64
CA LEU A 68 30.93 -26.21 -44.82
C LEU A 68 30.67 -26.50 -46.30
N ALA A 69 30.55 -25.45 -47.12
CA ALA A 69 30.25 -25.57 -48.53
C ALA A 69 31.34 -26.33 -49.30
N SER A 70 32.62 -26.09 -48.99
CA SER A 70 33.73 -26.82 -49.62
C SER A 70 33.75 -28.32 -49.31
N ARG A 71 33.02 -28.75 -48.28
CA ARG A 71 32.92 -30.15 -47.84
C ARG A 71 31.58 -30.79 -48.22
N GLY A 72 30.72 -30.07 -48.96
CA GLY A 72 29.42 -30.57 -49.40
C GLY A 72 28.38 -30.71 -48.28
N ILE A 73 28.59 -30.09 -47.11
CA ILE A 73 27.69 -30.18 -45.97
C ILE A 73 26.77 -28.95 -45.96
N THR A 74 25.46 -29.17 -45.91
CA THR A 74 24.47 -28.08 -45.79
C THR A 74 24.34 -27.59 -44.35
N ILE A 75 23.91 -26.34 -44.16
CA ILE A 75 23.67 -25.80 -42.82
C ILE A 75 22.59 -26.58 -42.07
N ASP A 76 21.54 -27.01 -42.78
CA ASP A 76 20.48 -27.82 -42.18
C ASP A 76 20.99 -29.19 -41.74
N GLY A 77 21.84 -29.84 -42.56
CA GLY A 77 22.49 -31.09 -42.19
C GLY A 77 23.38 -30.94 -40.96
N PHE A 78 24.18 -29.86 -40.90
CA PHE A 78 24.99 -29.54 -39.73
C PHE A 78 24.15 -29.36 -38.45
N VAL A 79 23.04 -28.62 -38.52
CA VAL A 79 22.15 -28.41 -37.39
C VAL A 79 21.46 -29.70 -36.96
N GLU A 80 21.02 -30.53 -37.91
CA GLU A 80 20.38 -31.82 -37.62
C GLU A 80 21.35 -32.78 -36.94
N SER A 81 22.61 -32.85 -37.39
CA SER A 81 23.65 -33.65 -36.74
C SER A 81 23.88 -33.22 -35.29
N LEU A 82 24.01 -31.90 -35.03
CA LEU A 82 24.17 -31.40 -33.67
C LEU A 82 22.95 -31.70 -32.79
N ARG A 83 21.73 -31.61 -33.34
CA ARG A 83 20.51 -31.93 -32.60
C ARG A 83 20.36 -33.42 -32.32
N GLY A 84 20.72 -34.28 -33.27
CA GLY A 84 20.64 -35.73 -33.13
C GLY A 84 21.56 -36.26 -32.04
N GLU A 85 22.76 -35.67 -31.91
CA GLU A 85 23.74 -36.03 -30.90
C GLU A 85 23.42 -35.41 -29.53
N ASN A 86 22.87 -34.18 -29.48
CA ASN A 86 22.52 -33.47 -28.24
C ASN A 86 21.18 -33.91 -27.60
N LEU A 87 20.95 -35.22 -27.49
CA LEU A 87 19.70 -35.78 -26.94
C LEU A 87 19.99 -36.82 -25.86
N ASN A 88 19.24 -36.72 -24.77
CA ASN A 88 19.22 -37.75 -23.73
C ASN A 88 18.06 -38.71 -24.02
N VAL A 89 18.36 -39.99 -24.24
CA VAL A 89 17.37 -41.01 -24.63
C VAL A 89 17.35 -42.13 -23.59
N SER A 90 16.15 -42.51 -23.11
CA SER A 90 15.99 -43.72 -22.30
C SER A 90 16.11 -44.94 -23.20
N ALA A 91 17.06 -45.83 -22.91
CA ALA A 91 17.25 -47.08 -23.62
C ALA A 91 16.37 -48.22 -23.07
N GLY A 92 15.43 -47.90 -22.17
CA GLY A 92 14.55 -48.86 -21.52
C GLY A 92 15.14 -49.45 -20.25
N ALA A 93 14.50 -50.49 -19.74
CA ALA A 93 14.90 -51.20 -18.54
C ALA A 93 15.29 -52.63 -18.88
N VAL A 94 16.44 -53.06 -18.37
CA VAL A 94 17.01 -54.39 -18.59
C VAL A 94 16.88 -55.18 -17.31
N ALA A 95 16.24 -56.35 -17.37
CA ALA A 95 16.15 -57.25 -16.23
C ALA A 95 17.51 -57.92 -16.00
N GLU A 96 18.15 -57.62 -14.88
CA GLU A 96 19.40 -58.22 -14.44
C GLU A 96 19.16 -59.02 -13.14
N GLY A 97 18.91 -60.32 -13.30
CA GLY A 97 18.63 -61.22 -12.18
C GLY A 97 17.33 -60.86 -11.44
N LYS A 98 17.45 -60.39 -10.19
CA LYS A 98 16.31 -59.95 -9.36
C LYS A 98 16.06 -58.43 -9.41
N ARG A 99 16.83 -57.68 -10.19
CA ARG A 99 16.74 -56.22 -10.28
C ARG A 99 16.42 -55.82 -11.70
N GLU A 100 15.74 -54.70 -11.84
CA GLU A 100 15.51 -54.04 -13.11
C GLU A 100 16.43 -52.82 -13.17
N VAL A 101 17.30 -52.77 -14.17
CA VAL A 101 18.29 -51.70 -14.34
C VAL A 101 17.85 -50.84 -15.51
N THR A 102 17.51 -49.58 -15.24
CA THR A 102 17.19 -48.63 -16.30
C THR A 102 18.47 -48.14 -16.96
N VAL A 103 18.55 -48.30 -18.29
CA VAL A 103 19.67 -47.81 -19.10
C VAL A 103 19.26 -46.52 -19.78
N ARG A 104 20.14 -45.52 -19.75
CA ARG A 104 19.93 -44.22 -20.40
C ARG A 104 21.18 -43.84 -21.18
N ALA A 105 20.99 -43.46 -22.44
CA ALA A 105 22.02 -42.81 -23.23
C ALA A 105 21.99 -41.30 -22.94
N VAL A 106 23.12 -40.75 -22.52
CA VAL A 106 23.28 -39.31 -22.24
C VAL A 106 24.11 -38.74 -23.39
N GLY A 107 23.46 -37.95 -24.25
CA GLY A 107 24.09 -37.28 -25.40
C GLY A 107 24.19 -35.77 -25.23
N GLN A 108 23.62 -35.20 -24.16
CA GLN A 108 23.68 -33.76 -23.92
C GLN A 108 25.13 -33.26 -23.76
N TYR A 109 25.46 -32.14 -24.42
CA TYR A 109 26.77 -31.51 -24.28
C TYR A 109 26.88 -30.71 -22.97
N ASP A 110 27.87 -31.06 -22.16
CA ASP A 110 28.23 -30.30 -20.96
C ASP A 110 29.41 -29.35 -21.20
N GLU A 111 30.36 -29.75 -22.05
CA GLU A 111 31.59 -29.01 -22.33
C GLU A 111 31.72 -28.65 -23.83
N PRO A 112 32.31 -27.49 -24.17
CA PRO A 112 32.56 -27.10 -25.55
C PRO A 112 33.38 -28.12 -26.35
N GLU A 113 34.30 -28.81 -25.67
CA GLU A 113 35.18 -29.82 -26.21
C GLU A 113 34.39 -31.01 -26.78
N SER A 114 33.37 -31.50 -26.05
CA SER A 114 32.50 -32.57 -26.52
C SER A 114 31.75 -32.19 -27.79
N LEU A 115 31.32 -30.93 -27.89
CA LEU A 115 30.63 -30.43 -29.10
C LEU A 115 31.62 -30.32 -30.28
N ARG A 116 32.88 -29.94 -30.04
CA ARG A 116 33.93 -29.86 -31.08
C ARG A 116 34.24 -31.21 -31.73
N GLU A 117 34.10 -32.30 -30.98
CA GLU A 117 34.37 -33.68 -31.42
C GLU A 117 33.16 -34.34 -32.08
N THR A 118 32.04 -33.63 -32.21
CA THR A 118 30.85 -34.17 -32.88
C THR A 118 31.07 -34.26 -34.39
N VAL A 119 30.67 -35.38 -34.98
CA VAL A 119 30.72 -35.61 -36.43
C VAL A 119 29.49 -34.99 -37.08
N VAL A 120 29.70 -34.08 -38.03
CA VAL A 120 28.63 -33.35 -38.73
C VAL A 120 28.44 -33.78 -40.18
N GLY A 121 29.28 -34.69 -40.65
CA GLY A 121 29.20 -35.25 -41.98
C GLY A 121 30.41 -36.09 -42.33
N TRP A 122 30.41 -36.60 -43.54
CA TRP A 122 31.51 -37.37 -44.11
C TRP A 122 31.92 -36.70 -45.41
N SER A 123 33.23 -36.52 -45.60
CA SER A 123 33.77 -36.02 -46.86
C SER A 123 33.56 -37.03 -48.00
N GLU A 124 33.70 -36.59 -49.25
CA GLU A 124 33.61 -37.48 -50.43
C GLU A 124 34.60 -38.66 -50.38
N SER A 125 35.71 -38.52 -49.67
CA SER A 125 36.71 -39.57 -49.44
C SER A 125 36.39 -40.49 -48.26
N GLY A 126 35.25 -40.30 -47.59
CA GLY A 126 34.80 -41.10 -46.44
C GLY A 126 35.44 -40.74 -45.09
N ALA A 127 36.22 -39.66 -45.00
CA ALA A 127 36.75 -39.19 -43.73
C ALA A 127 35.67 -38.40 -42.95
N PRO A 128 35.53 -38.59 -41.62
CA PRO A 128 34.57 -37.85 -40.79
C PRO A 128 34.98 -36.37 -40.72
N VAL A 129 33.98 -35.49 -40.82
CA VAL A 129 34.14 -34.05 -40.64
C VAL A 129 33.60 -33.69 -39.27
N TYR A 130 34.44 -33.11 -38.43
CA TYR A 130 34.08 -32.70 -37.08
C TYR A 130 33.61 -31.25 -37.04
N VAL A 131 32.87 -30.86 -36.00
CA VAL A 131 32.49 -29.47 -35.77
C VAL A 131 33.72 -28.55 -35.75
N ARG A 132 34.81 -28.97 -35.10
CA ARG A 132 36.08 -28.20 -35.06
C ARG A 132 36.68 -27.89 -36.43
N ASP A 133 36.33 -28.66 -37.46
CA ASP A 133 36.87 -28.49 -38.81
C ASP A 133 36.11 -27.43 -39.63
N VAL A 134 34.92 -27.03 -39.17
CA VAL A 134 33.97 -26.17 -39.90
C VAL A 134 33.30 -25.08 -39.05
N ALA A 135 33.53 -25.07 -37.74
CA ALA A 135 32.95 -24.09 -36.83
C ALA A 135 33.84 -23.82 -35.60
N GLU A 136 33.81 -22.59 -35.13
CA GLU A 136 34.39 -22.21 -33.83
C GLU A 136 33.34 -22.42 -32.73
N VAL A 137 33.68 -23.23 -31.72
CA VAL A 137 32.82 -23.51 -30.57
C VAL A 137 33.41 -22.84 -29.34
N GLY A 138 32.58 -22.10 -28.61
CA GLY A 138 32.98 -21.49 -27.35
C GLY A 138 31.79 -21.17 -26.44
N ILE A 139 32.06 -20.99 -25.15
CA ILE A 139 31.06 -20.45 -24.23
C ILE A 139 31.02 -18.94 -24.44
N GLY A 140 29.86 -18.46 -24.86
CA GLY A 140 29.57 -17.05 -25.02
C GLY A 140 28.42 -16.62 -24.12
N PHE A 141 27.96 -15.42 -24.39
CA PHE A 141 26.77 -14.87 -23.77
C PHE A 141 25.80 -14.49 -24.88
N LYS A 142 24.51 -14.75 -24.62
CA LYS A 142 23.44 -14.30 -25.50
C LYS A 142 23.54 -12.80 -25.73
N ARG A 143 23.12 -12.37 -26.93
CA ARG A 143 23.04 -10.94 -27.26
C ARG A 143 22.19 -10.23 -26.21
N GLN A 144 22.77 -9.22 -25.57
CA GLN A 144 22.07 -8.42 -24.58
C GLN A 144 20.96 -7.63 -25.27
N VAL A 145 19.73 -7.78 -24.78
CA VAL A 145 18.53 -7.09 -25.30
C VAL A 145 17.89 -6.16 -24.26
N SER A 146 18.43 -6.15 -23.05
CA SER A 146 18.04 -5.25 -21.98
C SER A 146 19.23 -5.05 -21.04
N PHE A 147 19.25 -3.91 -20.35
CA PHE A 147 20.22 -3.61 -19.31
C PHE A 147 19.50 -2.87 -18.19
N VAL A 148 20.05 -2.94 -16.99
CA VAL A 148 19.55 -2.17 -15.85
C VAL A 148 20.72 -1.37 -15.29
N ARG A 149 20.44 -0.11 -14.97
CA ARG A 149 21.41 0.81 -14.38
C ARG A 149 20.86 1.40 -13.11
N SER A 150 21.76 1.61 -12.15
CA SER A 150 21.47 2.28 -10.90
C SER A 150 22.62 3.21 -10.58
N GLN A 151 22.31 4.50 -10.40
CA GLN A 151 23.29 5.54 -10.04
C GLN A 151 24.55 5.53 -10.93
N GLY A 152 24.37 5.34 -12.25
CA GLY A 152 25.47 5.36 -13.22
C GLY A 152 26.24 4.04 -13.37
N GLN A 153 25.88 2.98 -12.64
CA GLN A 153 26.52 1.68 -12.70
C GLN A 153 25.59 0.62 -13.32
N ASP A 154 26.16 -0.32 -14.07
CA ASP A 154 25.43 -1.50 -14.54
C ASP A 154 25.17 -2.43 -13.36
N VAL A 155 23.90 -2.81 -13.19
CA VAL A 155 23.44 -3.65 -12.08
C VAL A 155 22.48 -4.70 -12.59
N MET A 156 22.30 -5.74 -11.79
CA MET A 156 21.22 -6.70 -12.00
C MET A 156 20.04 -6.34 -11.10
N ALA A 157 18.81 -6.45 -11.62
CA ALA A 157 17.61 -6.23 -10.83
C ALA A 157 16.81 -7.52 -10.66
N LEU A 158 16.25 -7.69 -9.48
CA LEU A 158 15.30 -8.75 -9.16
C LEU A 158 13.95 -8.12 -8.80
N ASN A 159 12.93 -8.49 -9.55
CA ASN A 159 11.55 -8.06 -9.33
C ASN A 159 10.76 -9.18 -8.65
N ALA A 160 10.64 -9.11 -7.33
CA ALA A 160 9.79 -9.99 -6.53
C ALA A 160 8.32 -9.57 -6.66
N LYS A 161 7.51 -10.43 -7.27
CA LYS A 161 6.06 -10.24 -7.43
C LYS A 161 5.34 -10.90 -6.27
N ARG A 162 4.52 -10.11 -5.59
CA ARG A 162 3.66 -10.58 -4.49
C ARG A 162 2.54 -11.48 -5.01
N GLU A 163 2.18 -12.49 -4.23
CA GLU A 163 0.99 -13.33 -4.44
C GLU A 163 -0.31 -12.57 -4.12
N THR A 164 -1.39 -12.88 -4.82
CA THR A 164 -2.69 -12.25 -4.58
C THR A 164 -3.26 -12.67 -3.23
N GLY A 165 -3.86 -11.74 -2.48
CA GLY A 165 -4.51 -12.03 -1.19
C GLY A 165 -3.59 -12.06 0.03
N THR A 166 -2.28 -11.89 -0.15
CA THR A 166 -1.31 -11.84 0.96
C THR A 166 -1.20 -10.45 1.60
N ASN A 167 -0.74 -10.39 2.85
CA ASN A 167 -0.50 -9.13 3.55
C ASN A 167 0.83 -8.51 3.09
N VAL A 168 0.78 -7.30 2.54
CA VAL A 168 1.96 -6.59 2.02
C VAL A 168 3.05 -6.41 3.08
N ILE A 169 2.70 -6.12 4.34
CA ILE A 169 3.67 -5.91 5.41
C ILE A 169 4.42 -7.21 5.71
N GLN A 170 3.69 -8.32 5.86
CA GLN A 170 4.29 -9.63 6.14
C GLN A 170 5.18 -10.11 4.99
N VAL A 171 4.72 -9.98 3.75
CA VAL A 171 5.51 -10.35 2.56
C VAL A 171 6.82 -9.56 2.50
N MET A 172 6.77 -8.26 2.79
CA MET A 172 7.94 -7.40 2.72
C MET A 172 8.91 -7.65 3.87
N ASP A 173 8.41 -7.93 5.07
CA ASP A 173 9.24 -8.32 6.21
C ASP A 173 9.92 -9.68 5.95
N SER A 174 9.17 -10.66 5.39
CA SER A 174 9.71 -11.96 4.96
C SER A 174 10.76 -11.81 3.85
N LEU A 175 10.49 -10.97 2.84
CA LEU A 175 11.42 -10.68 1.75
C LEU A 175 12.71 -10.02 2.26
N LYS A 176 12.63 -9.09 3.22
CA LYS A 176 13.82 -8.50 3.86
C LYS A 176 14.65 -9.54 4.59
N ALA A 177 14.00 -10.45 5.32
CA ALA A 177 14.68 -11.54 5.99
C ALA A 177 15.39 -12.45 4.98
N GLN A 178 14.74 -12.81 3.86
CA GLN A 178 15.37 -13.62 2.82
C GLN A 178 16.50 -12.89 2.10
N ILE A 179 16.38 -11.58 1.84
CA ILE A 179 17.49 -10.78 1.28
C ILE A 179 18.71 -10.83 2.23
N ALA A 180 18.49 -10.70 3.54
CA ALA A 180 19.56 -10.79 4.52
C ALA A 180 20.19 -12.19 4.56
N ALA A 181 19.38 -13.25 4.49
CA ALA A 181 19.84 -14.63 4.43
C ALA A 181 20.69 -14.89 3.16
N VAL A 182 20.21 -14.48 1.98
CA VAL A 182 20.95 -14.63 0.73
C VAL A 182 22.28 -13.85 0.76
N ASN A 183 22.28 -12.63 1.31
CA ASN A 183 23.53 -11.90 1.51
C ASN A 183 24.50 -12.69 2.40
N ALA A 184 24.04 -13.24 3.52
CA ALA A 184 24.88 -13.95 4.48
C ALA A 184 25.36 -15.33 4.00
N GLU A 185 24.50 -16.12 3.35
CA GLU A 185 24.72 -17.54 3.06
C GLU A 185 25.12 -17.80 1.60
N VAL A 186 24.74 -16.92 0.67
CA VAL A 186 24.96 -17.12 -0.77
C VAL A 186 26.02 -16.16 -1.30
N LEU A 187 25.90 -14.85 -1.06
CA LEU A 187 26.82 -13.87 -1.65
C LEU A 187 28.11 -13.70 -0.84
N ASN A 188 28.02 -13.50 0.48
CA ASN A 188 29.19 -13.26 1.33
C ASN A 188 30.25 -14.38 1.30
N PRO A 189 29.89 -15.68 1.34
CA PRO A 189 30.89 -16.76 1.31
C PRO A 189 31.70 -16.82 0.01
N ARG A 190 31.18 -16.25 -1.08
CA ARG A 190 31.88 -16.17 -2.37
C ARG A 190 32.92 -15.06 -2.39
N GLY A 191 32.81 -14.07 -1.50
CA GLY A 191 33.77 -12.99 -1.38
C GLY A 191 33.81 -12.01 -2.56
N TRP A 192 32.84 -12.06 -3.48
CA TRP A 192 32.80 -11.22 -4.70
C TRP A 192 32.60 -9.72 -4.44
N GLY A 193 32.27 -9.35 -3.20
CA GLY A 193 31.99 -7.97 -2.82
C GLY A 193 30.68 -7.44 -3.39
N LEU A 194 29.67 -8.31 -3.51
CA LEU A 194 28.32 -7.99 -3.99
C LEU A 194 27.30 -8.07 -2.85
N GLU A 195 26.27 -7.25 -2.92
CA GLU A 195 25.12 -7.28 -2.01
C GLU A 195 23.80 -7.21 -2.79
N LEU A 196 22.78 -7.90 -2.27
CA LEU A 196 21.39 -7.63 -2.58
C LEU A 196 20.92 -6.44 -1.75
N PHE A 197 20.46 -5.40 -2.44
CA PHE A 197 19.95 -4.18 -1.85
C PHE A 197 18.52 -3.91 -2.32
N GLN A 198 17.60 -3.73 -1.37
CA GLN A 198 16.22 -3.38 -1.66
C GLN A 198 16.07 -1.89 -1.96
N VAL A 199 15.70 -1.54 -3.19
CA VAL A 199 15.50 -0.13 -3.60
C VAL A 199 14.06 0.34 -3.47
N TYR A 200 13.11 -0.58 -3.43
CA TYR A 200 11.69 -0.25 -3.33
C TYR A 200 11.04 -1.02 -2.20
N ASP A 201 10.47 -0.29 -1.25
CA ASP A 201 9.73 -0.80 -0.12
C ASP A 201 8.36 -0.12 0.02
N GLN A 202 7.30 -0.85 -0.33
CA GLN A 202 5.93 -0.38 -0.23
C GLN A 202 5.47 -0.20 1.23
N THR A 203 6.09 -0.89 2.19
CA THR A 203 5.69 -0.80 3.61
C THR A 203 5.97 0.57 4.20
N VAL A 204 6.96 1.32 3.69
CA VAL A 204 7.25 2.68 4.16
C VAL A 204 6.04 3.58 3.98
N TYR A 205 5.42 3.54 2.80
CA TYR A 205 4.20 4.30 2.52
C TYR A 205 3.01 3.80 3.35
N VAL A 206 2.83 2.49 3.44
CA VAL A 206 1.69 1.89 4.17
C VAL A 206 1.77 2.19 5.67
N ARG A 207 2.93 1.96 6.30
CA ARG A 207 3.16 2.26 7.73
C ARG A 207 2.97 3.74 8.02
N ARG A 208 3.60 4.62 7.24
CA ARG A 208 3.41 6.08 7.38
C ARG A 208 1.95 6.50 7.22
N SER A 209 1.23 5.92 6.26
CA SER A 209 -0.20 6.21 6.08
C SER A 209 -1.04 5.72 7.26
N ILE A 210 -0.67 4.58 7.86
CA ILE A 210 -1.34 4.05 9.04
C ILE A 210 -1.07 4.92 10.27
N ASP A 211 0.18 5.33 10.47
CA ASP A 211 0.59 6.20 11.57
C ASP A 211 -0.11 7.56 11.47
N ASN A 212 -0.13 8.16 10.27
CA ASN A 212 -0.84 9.41 10.02
C ASN A 212 -2.34 9.27 10.31
N ALA A 213 -2.98 8.23 9.80
CA ALA A 213 -4.40 7.98 10.06
C ALA A 213 -4.67 7.75 11.56
N GLY A 214 -3.75 7.11 12.29
CA GLY A 214 -3.84 6.96 13.74
C GLY A 214 -3.75 8.29 14.49
N VAL A 215 -2.83 9.17 14.08
CA VAL A 215 -2.72 10.54 14.61
C VAL A 215 -3.98 11.34 14.31
N ASP A 216 -4.49 11.28 13.08
CA ASP A 216 -5.71 11.96 12.65
C ASP A 216 -6.94 11.47 13.44
N LEU A 217 -7.03 10.18 13.71
CA LEU A 217 -8.08 9.57 14.53
C LEU A 217 -8.06 10.14 15.96
N VAL A 218 -6.88 10.21 16.58
CA VAL A 218 -6.69 10.76 17.93
C VAL A 218 -6.99 12.25 17.96
N LEU A 219 -6.49 13.01 16.98
CA LEU A 219 -6.74 14.44 16.85
C LEU A 219 -8.24 14.73 16.66
N GLY A 220 -8.91 13.98 15.78
CA GLY A 220 -10.34 14.07 15.54
C GLY A 220 -11.15 13.78 16.80
N ALA A 221 -10.81 12.72 17.53
CA ALA A 221 -11.46 12.39 18.80
C ALA A 221 -11.21 13.47 19.87
N ALA A 222 -10.00 14.02 19.96
CA ALA A 222 -9.65 15.09 20.89
C ALA A 222 -10.40 16.40 20.57
N LEU A 223 -10.48 16.78 19.29
CA LEU A 223 -11.25 17.94 18.83
C LEU A 223 -12.75 17.75 19.09
N ALA A 224 -13.31 16.57 18.83
CA ALA A 224 -14.69 16.26 19.16
C ALA A 224 -14.94 16.40 20.67
N ALA A 225 -14.09 15.81 21.51
CA ALA A 225 -14.17 15.95 22.97
C ALA A 225 -14.05 17.41 23.43
N LEU A 226 -13.18 18.22 22.80
CA LEU A 226 -13.02 19.64 23.10
C LEU A 226 -14.29 20.44 22.74
N VAL A 227 -14.85 20.24 21.54
CA VAL A 227 -16.09 20.90 21.13
C VAL A 227 -17.23 20.51 22.07
N LEU A 228 -17.34 19.24 22.45
CA LEU A 228 -18.32 18.76 23.42
C LEU A 228 -18.15 19.37 24.81
N PHE A 229 -16.91 19.52 25.26
CA PHE A 229 -16.62 20.20 26.51
C PHE A 229 -17.08 21.66 26.48
N LEU A 230 -16.86 22.35 25.36
CA LEU A 230 -17.30 23.73 25.19
C LEU A 230 -18.83 23.87 25.11
N THR A 231 -19.53 22.89 24.52
CA THR A 231 -21.00 22.91 24.37
C THR A 231 -21.73 22.43 25.62
N LEU A 232 -21.36 21.27 26.19
CA LEU A 232 -22.03 20.65 27.34
C LEU A 232 -21.53 21.18 28.69
N ARG A 233 -20.32 21.76 28.75
CA ARG A 233 -19.72 22.38 29.94
C ARG A 233 -19.69 21.49 31.19
N SER A 234 -19.71 20.18 30.99
CA SER A 234 -19.70 19.17 32.04
C SER A 234 -18.58 18.19 31.75
N ILE A 235 -17.55 18.18 32.61
CA ILE A 235 -16.43 17.23 32.53
C ILE A 235 -16.95 15.79 32.56
N GLY A 236 -17.97 15.52 33.38
CA GLY A 236 -18.59 14.20 33.45
C GLY A 236 -19.26 13.81 32.14
N ALA A 237 -19.95 14.74 31.48
CA ALA A 237 -20.57 14.49 30.17
C ALA A 237 -19.50 14.26 29.08
N THR A 238 -18.46 15.10 29.05
CA THR A 238 -17.33 14.93 28.11
C THR A 238 -16.61 13.60 28.31
N LEU A 239 -16.39 13.15 29.56
CA LEU A 239 -15.76 11.87 29.85
C LEU A 239 -16.60 10.68 29.36
N VAL A 240 -17.93 10.75 29.48
CA VAL A 240 -18.83 9.70 28.95
C VAL A 240 -18.61 9.54 27.45
N VAL A 241 -18.54 10.64 26.70
CA VAL A 241 -18.32 10.59 25.24
C VAL A 241 -16.89 10.18 24.89
N ALA A 242 -15.90 10.70 25.62
CA ALA A 242 -14.50 10.35 25.40
C ALA A 242 -14.24 8.84 25.61
N VAL A 243 -14.94 8.20 26.55
CA VAL A 243 -14.84 6.75 26.80
C VAL A 243 -15.65 5.94 25.78
N SER A 244 -16.77 6.46 25.26
CA SER A 244 -17.56 5.74 24.26
C SER A 244 -16.86 5.62 22.91
N ILE A 245 -16.01 6.60 22.53
CA ILE A 245 -15.27 6.57 21.26
C ILE A 245 -14.35 5.33 21.15
N PRO A 246 -13.42 5.05 22.08
CA PRO A 246 -12.59 3.85 22.05
C PRO A 246 -13.39 2.54 22.04
N ILE A 247 -14.49 2.47 22.78
CA ILE A 247 -15.35 1.27 22.82
C ILE A 247 -15.91 0.97 21.43
N SER A 248 -16.46 1.99 20.75
CA SER A 248 -16.98 1.85 19.39
C SER A 248 -15.88 1.54 18.37
N VAL A 249 -14.70 2.14 18.50
CA VAL A 249 -13.54 1.88 17.63
C VAL A 249 -13.07 0.43 17.75
N ILE A 250 -12.83 -0.06 18.98
CA ILE A 250 -12.39 -1.44 19.22
C ILE A 250 -13.46 -2.42 18.74
N GLY A 251 -14.73 -2.14 19.03
CA GLY A 251 -15.82 -2.95 18.50
C GLY A 251 -15.83 -2.99 16.98
N THR A 252 -15.54 -1.86 16.31
CA THR A 252 -15.52 -1.80 14.84
C THR A 252 -14.39 -2.65 14.28
N PHE A 253 -13.21 -2.66 14.91
CA PHE A 253 -12.13 -3.57 14.54
C PHE A 253 -12.54 -5.03 14.67
N LEU A 254 -13.24 -5.39 15.75
CA LEU A 254 -13.78 -6.74 15.90
C LEU A 254 -14.80 -7.07 14.81
N GLY A 255 -15.71 -6.14 14.48
CA GLY A 255 -16.69 -6.32 13.41
C GLY A 255 -16.03 -6.51 12.04
N LEU A 256 -15.00 -5.72 11.72
CA LEU A 256 -14.24 -5.88 10.49
C LEU A 256 -13.56 -7.26 10.41
N ALA A 257 -12.91 -7.68 11.51
CA ALA A 257 -12.29 -9.01 11.60
C ALA A 257 -13.31 -10.14 11.41
N LEU A 258 -14.50 -10.03 12.00
CA LEU A 258 -15.60 -11.00 11.83
C LEU A 258 -16.12 -11.07 10.38
N THR A 259 -16.04 -9.97 9.63
CA THR A 259 -16.38 -9.94 8.20
C THR A 259 -15.22 -10.35 7.27
N GLY A 260 -14.09 -10.79 7.83
CA GLY A 260 -12.90 -11.17 7.06
C GLY A 260 -12.22 -10.00 6.35
N ARG A 261 -12.44 -8.77 6.81
CA ARG A 261 -11.85 -7.55 6.22
C ARG A 261 -10.59 -7.15 6.97
N ASN A 262 -9.58 -6.73 6.21
CA ASN A 262 -8.33 -6.21 6.76
C ASN A 262 -8.47 -4.73 7.11
N LEU A 263 -7.71 -4.29 8.12
CA LEU A 263 -7.52 -2.87 8.39
C LEU A 263 -6.63 -2.27 7.31
N ASN A 264 -7.08 -1.16 6.71
CA ASN A 264 -6.32 -0.42 5.73
C ASN A 264 -6.58 1.09 5.90
N VAL A 265 -5.82 1.91 5.17
CA VAL A 265 -5.89 3.38 5.27
C VAL A 265 -7.31 3.90 4.99
N ILE A 266 -8.02 3.24 4.08
CA ILE A 266 -9.35 3.63 3.61
C ILE A 266 -10.43 3.28 4.64
N SER A 267 -10.37 2.08 5.24
CA SER A 267 -11.26 1.69 6.33
C SER A 267 -11.02 2.51 7.61
N MET A 268 -9.79 2.95 7.87
CA MET A 268 -9.50 3.90 8.96
C MET A 268 -10.05 5.31 8.69
N ALA A 269 -10.01 5.79 7.45
CA ALA A 269 -10.69 7.03 7.09
C ALA A 269 -12.21 6.89 7.32
N GLY A 270 -12.82 5.77 6.91
CA GLY A 270 -14.21 5.44 7.19
C GLY A 270 -14.53 5.44 8.69
N LEU A 271 -13.67 4.84 9.52
CA LEU A 271 -13.82 4.84 10.98
C LEU A 271 -13.74 6.26 11.57
N THR A 272 -12.83 7.09 11.05
CA THR A 272 -12.70 8.49 11.49
C THR A 272 -13.97 9.29 11.21
N PHE A 273 -14.56 9.12 10.02
CA PHE A 273 -15.88 9.70 9.71
C PHE A 273 -16.98 9.17 10.61
N ALA A 274 -16.99 7.86 10.88
CA ALA A 274 -17.99 7.22 11.72
C ALA A 274 -17.92 7.68 13.18
N ILE A 275 -16.75 8.07 13.70
CA ILE A 275 -16.65 8.68 15.04
C ILE A 275 -17.45 9.98 15.10
N GLY A 276 -17.28 10.87 14.12
CA GLY A 276 -18.04 12.13 14.07
C GLY A 276 -19.55 11.88 14.05
N MET A 277 -20.01 11.01 13.14
CA MET A 277 -21.44 10.68 13.00
C MET A 277 -22.00 9.88 14.19
N GLY A 278 -21.21 9.01 14.81
CA GLY A 278 -21.64 8.16 15.92
C GLY A 278 -21.68 8.90 17.26
N VAL A 279 -20.84 9.91 17.43
CA VAL A 279 -20.84 10.79 18.61
C VAL A 279 -22.18 11.54 18.72
N ASP A 280 -22.85 11.88 17.62
CA ASP A 280 -24.16 12.54 17.66
C ASP A 280 -25.21 11.74 18.44
N ASN A 281 -25.28 10.43 18.23
CA ASN A 281 -26.17 9.54 18.99
C ASN A 281 -25.87 9.60 20.49
N THR A 282 -24.58 9.65 20.82
CA THR A 282 -24.11 9.74 22.20
C THR A 282 -24.55 11.06 22.84
N ILE A 283 -24.42 12.17 22.11
CA ILE A 283 -24.83 13.50 22.57
C ILE A 283 -26.33 13.52 22.84
N VAL A 284 -27.15 13.02 21.91
CA VAL A 284 -28.62 13.07 22.03
C VAL A 284 -29.10 12.31 23.28
N VAL A 285 -28.56 11.12 23.53
CA VAL A 285 -28.85 10.38 24.77
C VAL A 285 -28.41 11.19 25.99
N LEU A 286 -27.17 11.66 25.99
CA LEU A 286 -26.59 12.33 27.15
C LEU A 286 -27.30 13.64 27.49
N GLU A 287 -27.65 14.43 26.48
CA GLU A 287 -28.41 15.66 26.61
C GLU A 287 -29.80 15.38 27.18
N ASN A 288 -30.48 14.32 26.71
CA ASN A 288 -31.78 14.00 27.27
C ASN A 288 -31.68 13.48 28.71
N ILE A 289 -30.69 12.64 29.02
CA ILE A 289 -30.41 12.23 30.41
C ILE A 289 -30.15 13.47 31.28
N PHE A 290 -29.37 14.43 30.77
CA PHE A 290 -29.07 15.68 31.46
C PHE A 290 -30.35 16.51 31.70
N ARG A 291 -31.20 16.67 30.69
CA ARG A 291 -32.52 17.32 30.81
C ARG A 291 -33.38 16.66 31.88
N HIS A 292 -33.43 15.32 31.93
CA HIS A 292 -34.14 14.58 32.99
C HIS A 292 -33.52 14.75 34.38
N ARG A 293 -32.20 14.96 34.46
CA ARG A 293 -31.52 15.33 35.72
C ARG A 293 -31.87 16.74 36.17
N GLU A 294 -32.00 17.69 35.25
CA GLU A 294 -32.44 19.07 35.54
C GLU A 294 -33.90 19.14 36.00
N MET A 295 -34.74 18.22 35.52
CA MET A 295 -36.11 18.02 36.01
C MET A 295 -36.18 17.38 37.41
N GLY A 296 -35.04 17.15 38.07
CA GLY A 296 -34.97 16.65 39.45
C GLY A 296 -35.03 15.13 39.61
N LYS A 297 -34.96 14.35 38.51
CA LYS A 297 -34.98 12.88 38.60
C LYS A 297 -33.67 12.34 39.17
N ASP A 298 -33.78 11.22 39.89
CA ASP A 298 -32.63 10.43 40.33
C ASP A 298 -31.83 9.92 39.12
N ARG A 299 -30.52 9.66 39.32
CA ARG A 299 -29.56 9.30 38.27
C ARG A 299 -30.02 8.10 37.45
N PHE A 300 -30.51 7.05 38.12
CA PHE A 300 -30.96 5.85 37.43
C PHE A 300 -32.23 6.12 36.62
N ARG A 301 -33.22 6.80 37.22
CA ARG A 301 -34.48 7.14 36.53
C ARG A 301 -34.27 8.09 35.36
N ALA A 302 -33.39 9.09 35.52
CA ALA A 302 -33.04 10.01 34.46
C ALA A 302 -32.33 9.31 33.29
N ALA A 303 -31.44 8.35 33.58
CA ALA A 303 -30.78 7.53 32.57
C ALA A 303 -31.77 6.65 31.80
N LEU A 304 -32.68 5.99 32.51
CA LEU A 304 -33.70 5.11 31.91
C LEU A 304 -34.70 5.89 31.05
N ASP A 305 -35.34 6.92 31.62
CA ASP A 305 -36.37 7.71 30.94
C ASP A 305 -35.76 8.51 29.78
N GLY A 306 -34.58 9.12 30.01
CA GLY A 306 -33.87 9.90 29.02
C GLY A 306 -33.50 9.06 27.79
N THR A 307 -33.02 7.84 28.00
CA THR A 307 -32.67 6.94 26.89
C THR A 307 -33.91 6.43 26.16
N ARG A 308 -34.95 6.05 26.90
CA ARG A 308 -36.17 5.44 26.32
C ARG A 308 -36.93 6.41 25.41
N GLU A 309 -36.91 7.70 25.74
CA GLU A 309 -37.58 8.75 24.97
C GLU A 309 -36.90 9.00 23.60
N VAL A 310 -35.58 8.93 23.53
CA VAL A 310 -34.82 9.22 22.29
C VAL A 310 -34.48 7.98 21.47
N TRP A 311 -34.71 6.77 22.00
CA TRP A 311 -34.34 5.51 21.36
C TRP A 311 -34.84 5.40 19.91
N GLY A 312 -36.11 5.69 19.65
CA GLY A 312 -36.68 5.62 18.31
C GLY A 312 -36.03 6.57 17.32
N ALA A 313 -35.68 7.79 17.77
CA ALA A 313 -35.00 8.78 16.93
C ALA A 313 -33.57 8.33 16.57
N ILE A 314 -32.85 7.74 17.53
CA ILE A 314 -31.48 7.23 17.33
C ILE A 314 -31.46 6.06 16.35
N VAL A 315 -32.39 5.10 16.51
CA VAL A 315 -32.52 3.98 15.57
C VAL A 315 -32.81 4.50 14.16
N ALA A 316 -33.77 5.42 14.02
CA ALA A 316 -34.14 5.97 12.71
C ALA A 316 -32.97 6.73 12.05
N ALA A 317 -32.29 7.60 12.80
CA ALA A 317 -31.15 8.36 12.30
C ALA A 317 -29.99 7.44 11.88
N THR A 318 -29.67 6.43 12.70
CA THR A 318 -28.58 5.51 12.41
C THR A 318 -28.88 4.64 11.19
N LEU A 319 -30.11 4.11 11.07
CA LEU A 319 -30.51 3.33 9.90
C LEU A 319 -30.54 4.17 8.63
N ALA A 320 -30.93 5.44 8.71
CA ALA A 320 -30.86 6.36 7.57
C ALA A 320 -29.41 6.55 7.11
N ASN A 321 -28.46 6.74 8.04
CA ASN A 321 -27.04 6.83 7.70
C ASN A 321 -26.52 5.52 7.08
N ILE A 322 -26.87 4.36 7.65
CA ILE A 322 -26.49 3.06 7.08
C ILE A 322 -27.10 2.89 5.69
N ALA A 323 -28.35 3.29 5.45
CA ALA A 323 -29.01 3.17 4.15
C ALA A 323 -28.33 3.96 3.03
N VAL A 324 -27.59 5.03 3.36
CA VAL A 324 -26.78 5.78 2.40
C VAL A 324 -25.53 5.00 1.98
N PHE A 325 -24.88 4.30 2.91
CA PHE A 325 -23.62 3.58 2.65
C PHE A 325 -23.82 2.12 2.23
N LEU A 326 -24.93 1.50 2.61
CA LEU A 326 -25.21 0.09 2.32
C LEU A 326 -25.21 -0.26 0.82
N PRO A 327 -25.77 0.56 -0.10
CA PRO A 327 -25.73 0.28 -1.53
C PRO A 327 -24.31 0.19 -2.09
N VAL A 328 -23.39 0.99 -1.54
CA VAL A 328 -21.98 1.05 -1.98
C VAL A 328 -21.26 -0.28 -1.74
N VAL A 329 -21.71 -1.05 -0.73
CA VAL A 329 -21.16 -2.38 -0.44
C VAL A 329 -21.38 -3.36 -1.59
N PHE A 330 -22.39 -3.15 -2.43
CA PHE A 330 -22.74 -4.05 -3.54
C PHE A 330 -22.09 -3.68 -4.88
N ILE A 331 -21.34 -2.58 -4.94
CA ILE A 331 -20.63 -2.14 -6.14
C ILE A 331 -19.42 -3.05 -6.37
N LYS A 332 -19.35 -3.72 -7.53
CA LYS A 332 -18.37 -4.79 -7.82
C LYS A 332 -17.16 -4.32 -8.61
N GLU A 333 -17.27 -3.16 -9.25
CA GLU A 333 -16.23 -2.52 -10.04
C GLU A 333 -14.99 -2.23 -9.18
N GLU A 334 -13.81 -2.14 -9.79
CA GLU A 334 -12.55 -1.89 -9.06
C GLU A 334 -12.62 -0.61 -8.22
N ALA A 335 -13.22 0.46 -8.76
CA ALA A 335 -13.48 1.69 -8.00
C ALA A 335 -14.44 1.45 -6.82
N GLY A 336 -15.43 0.58 -7.01
CA GLY A 336 -16.38 0.18 -5.98
C GLY A 336 -15.73 -0.55 -4.81
N GLN A 337 -14.67 -1.32 -5.06
CA GLN A 337 -13.94 -2.02 -4.00
C GLN A 337 -13.31 -1.05 -2.99
N LEU A 338 -12.79 0.10 -3.46
CA LEU A 338 -12.27 1.16 -2.60
C LEU A 338 -13.36 1.71 -1.67
N PHE A 339 -14.52 2.04 -2.24
CA PHE A 339 -15.64 2.61 -1.49
C PHE A 339 -16.36 1.59 -0.62
N GLN A 340 -16.29 0.30 -0.98
CA GLN A 340 -16.84 -0.80 -0.20
C GLN A 340 -16.17 -0.89 1.18
N ASP A 341 -14.83 -0.79 1.25
CA ASP A 341 -14.11 -0.85 2.53
C ASP A 341 -14.46 0.32 3.47
N ILE A 342 -14.62 1.53 2.94
CA ILE A 342 -15.11 2.69 3.70
C ILE A 342 -16.53 2.43 4.22
N SER A 343 -17.41 1.96 3.34
CA SER A 343 -18.84 1.82 3.62
C SER A 343 -19.12 0.72 4.64
N ILE A 344 -18.38 -0.39 4.57
CA ILE A 344 -18.44 -1.47 5.56
C ILE A 344 -17.96 -0.95 6.91
N ALA A 345 -16.82 -0.25 6.96
CA ALA A 345 -16.28 0.29 8.20
C ALA A 345 -17.27 1.26 8.88
N ILE A 346 -17.85 2.19 8.11
CA ILE A 346 -18.88 3.12 8.62
C ILE A 346 -20.11 2.37 9.10
N SER A 347 -20.63 1.43 8.32
CA SER A 347 -21.87 0.71 8.67
C SER A 347 -21.71 -0.12 9.94
N ILE A 348 -20.60 -0.85 10.08
CA ILE A 348 -20.29 -1.61 11.30
C ILE A 348 -20.13 -0.67 12.49
N SER A 349 -19.40 0.44 12.32
CA SER A 349 -19.19 1.40 13.39
C SER A 349 -20.50 2.03 13.87
N LEU A 350 -21.37 2.43 12.95
CA LEU A 350 -22.69 2.99 13.26
C LEU A 350 -23.62 1.96 13.93
N LEU A 351 -23.61 0.70 13.48
CA LEU A 351 -24.34 -0.39 14.15
C LEU A 351 -23.86 -0.59 15.58
N LEU A 352 -22.55 -0.51 15.82
CA LEU A 352 -22.01 -0.60 17.17
C LEU A 352 -22.36 0.61 18.01
N TYR A 353 -22.35 1.83 17.45
CA TYR A 353 -22.86 3.01 18.14
C TYR A 353 -24.34 2.87 18.51
N LEU A 354 -25.16 2.26 17.65
CA LEU A 354 -26.56 1.97 17.96
C LEU A 354 -26.71 1.02 19.15
N PHE A 355 -25.77 0.10 19.34
CA PHE A 355 -25.74 -0.80 20.50
C PHE A 355 -25.17 -0.11 21.74
N VAL A 356 -24.07 0.62 21.62
CA VAL A 356 -23.39 1.35 22.70
C VAL A 356 -24.29 2.43 23.28
N SER A 357 -25.08 3.10 22.44
CA SER A 357 -25.90 4.25 22.81
C SER A 357 -26.94 3.99 23.91
N PRO A 358 -27.79 2.95 23.84
CA PRO A 358 -28.76 2.64 24.89
C PRO A 358 -28.19 1.81 26.05
N THR A 359 -27.00 1.21 25.89
CA THR A 359 -26.44 0.28 26.88
C THR A 359 -25.33 0.92 27.71
N VAL A 360 -24.25 1.34 27.07
CA VAL A 360 -23.03 1.82 27.72
C VAL A 360 -23.21 3.26 28.19
N ILE A 361 -23.76 4.13 27.35
CA ILE A 361 -23.86 5.57 27.64
C ILE A 361 -24.69 5.86 28.89
N PRO A 362 -25.87 5.25 29.10
CA PRO A 362 -26.67 5.52 30.29
C PRO A 362 -25.96 5.03 31.55
N VAL A 363 -25.26 3.90 31.48
CA VAL A 363 -24.42 3.38 32.58
C VAL A 363 -23.29 4.35 32.90
N LEU A 364 -22.51 4.77 31.91
CA LEU A 364 -21.43 5.74 32.10
C LEU A 364 -21.97 7.09 32.62
N ALA A 365 -23.14 7.54 32.15
CA ALA A 365 -23.80 8.74 32.64
C ALA A 365 -24.15 8.61 34.13
N THR A 366 -24.70 7.47 34.57
CA THR A 366 -24.95 7.21 36.01
C THR A 366 -23.68 7.11 36.85
N LEU A 367 -22.52 6.84 36.26
CA LEU A 367 -21.23 6.82 36.97
C LEU A 367 -20.63 8.22 37.07
N PHE A 368 -20.53 8.94 35.94
CA PHE A 368 -19.78 10.19 35.81
C PHE A 368 -20.60 11.47 36.09
N LEU A 369 -21.93 11.46 35.94
CA LEU A 369 -22.79 12.61 36.28
C LEU A 369 -23.15 12.62 37.78
N ARG A 370 -22.11 12.73 38.65
CA ARG A 370 -22.23 12.61 40.13
C ARG A 370 -22.92 13.79 40.81
N LYS A 371 -22.65 15.01 40.38
CA LYS A 371 -23.29 16.20 40.94
C LYS A 371 -24.50 16.57 40.07
N MET A 372 -25.62 16.90 40.71
CA MET A 372 -26.68 17.62 39.99
C MET A 372 -26.06 18.90 39.41
N PRO A 373 -26.30 19.24 38.13
CA PRO A 373 -26.29 20.64 37.73
C PRO A 373 -27.25 21.32 38.71
N ALA A 374 -26.75 22.29 39.48
CA ALA A 374 -27.51 22.90 40.56
C ALA A 374 -28.85 23.43 40.02
N GLY A 375 -29.92 22.68 40.27
CA GLY A 375 -31.27 22.93 39.82
C GLY A 375 -32.21 22.32 40.84
N LEU A 376 -33.15 23.15 41.32
CA LEU A 376 -34.21 22.87 42.30
C LEU A 376 -33.82 23.02 43.78
N LYS A 377 -33.37 24.24 44.17
CA LYS A 377 -34.10 25.09 45.13
C LYS A 377 -33.85 26.57 44.78
N ASP A 378 -34.92 27.26 44.41
CA ASP A 378 -35.14 28.72 44.39
C ASP A 378 -34.19 29.64 43.59
N GLY A 379 -34.72 30.21 42.50
CA GLY A 379 -34.29 31.49 41.94
C GLY A 379 -33.51 31.44 40.62
N ALA A 380 -34.21 31.48 39.50
CA ALA A 380 -33.65 31.67 38.14
C ALA A 380 -32.80 32.96 37.99
N ALA A 381 -32.92 33.91 38.92
CA ALA A 381 -32.10 35.13 38.98
C ALA A 381 -30.77 34.95 39.74
N ALA A 382 -30.71 34.10 40.77
CA ALA A 382 -29.48 33.81 41.53
C ALA A 382 -28.50 32.93 40.73
N GLN A 383 -29.03 32.17 39.77
CA GLN A 383 -28.29 31.24 38.90
C GLN A 383 -27.33 31.95 37.92
N ARG A 384 -27.67 33.13 37.41
CA ARG A 384 -26.79 33.92 36.53
C ARG A 384 -25.50 34.37 37.22
N GLN A 385 -25.53 34.58 38.54
CA GLN A 385 -24.38 35.03 39.33
C GLN A 385 -23.53 33.87 39.88
N GLN A 386 -24.15 32.74 40.26
CA GLN A 386 -23.41 31.64 40.89
C GLN A 386 -22.68 30.74 39.89
N GLN A 387 -23.19 30.60 38.65
CA GLN A 387 -22.50 29.87 37.58
C GLN A 387 -21.30 30.65 36.99
N GLN A 388 -21.26 31.98 37.16
CA GLN A 388 -20.10 32.84 36.86
C GLN A 388 -18.97 32.73 37.91
N GLN A 389 -19.21 32.09 39.06
CA GLN A 389 -18.22 31.97 40.14
C GLN A 389 -17.37 30.69 40.10
N THR A 390 -17.72 29.66 39.33
CA THR A 390 -16.84 28.50 39.08
C THR A 390 -15.79 28.83 38.01
N ARG A 391 -14.53 28.41 38.22
CA ARG A 391 -13.41 28.64 37.27
C ARG A 391 -13.75 28.21 35.83
N LEU A 392 -14.50 27.10 35.66
CA LEU A 392 -14.98 26.63 34.35
C LEU A 392 -16.04 27.55 33.71
N GLY A 393 -16.92 28.16 34.52
CA GLY A 393 -17.96 29.06 34.03
C GLY A 393 -17.37 30.36 33.46
N ARG A 394 -16.27 30.86 34.04
CA ARG A 394 -15.54 32.02 33.49
C ARG A 394 -14.86 31.72 32.16
N LEU A 395 -14.30 30.52 32.01
CA LEU A 395 -13.61 30.10 30.78
C LEU A 395 -14.59 29.94 29.60
N THR A 396 -15.82 29.50 29.86
CA THR A 396 -16.85 29.22 28.84
C THR A 396 -17.89 30.34 28.67
N ALA A 397 -17.86 31.38 29.51
CA ALA A 397 -18.73 32.55 29.46
C ALA A 397 -18.79 33.30 28.11
N PRO A 398 -17.69 33.52 27.36
CA PRO A 398 -17.78 34.22 26.07
C PRO A 398 -18.58 33.40 25.05
N VAL A 399 -18.38 32.08 25.01
CA VAL A 399 -19.14 31.16 24.14
C VAL A 399 -20.63 31.21 24.49
N GLN A 400 -20.99 31.30 25.77
CA GLN A 400 -22.38 31.40 26.21
C GLN A 400 -23.10 32.65 25.71
N ARG A 401 -22.45 33.82 25.80
CA ARG A 401 -23.04 35.08 25.32
C ARG A 401 -23.31 35.02 23.83
N VAL A 402 -22.35 34.50 23.07
CA VAL A 402 -22.48 34.31 21.63
C VAL A 402 -23.60 33.33 21.30
N GLN A 403 -23.66 32.17 21.97
CA GLN A 403 -24.70 31.15 21.75
C GLN A 403 -26.11 31.68 22.02
N LEU A 404 -26.32 32.40 23.12
CA LEU A 404 -27.63 32.96 23.47
C LEU A 404 -28.07 34.08 22.52
N LEU A 405 -27.15 34.98 22.14
CA LEU A 405 -27.42 36.05 21.18
C LEU A 405 -27.75 35.49 19.79
N LEU A 406 -26.99 34.48 19.35
CA LEU A 406 -27.26 33.79 18.09
C LEU A 406 -28.60 33.06 18.13
N SER A 407 -28.90 32.33 19.20
CA SER A 407 -30.14 31.57 19.33
C SER A 407 -31.39 32.46 19.30
N GLY A 408 -31.39 33.57 20.03
CA GLY A 408 -32.52 34.52 20.03
C GLY A 408 -32.74 35.17 18.66
N LYS A 409 -31.67 35.71 18.05
CA LYS A 409 -31.76 36.32 16.71
C LYS A 409 -32.11 35.32 15.62
N PHE A 410 -31.61 34.09 15.72
CA PHE A 410 -31.92 33.02 14.79
C PHE A 410 -33.40 32.60 14.91
N PHE A 411 -33.92 32.47 16.13
CA PHE A 411 -35.33 32.19 16.37
C PHE A 411 -36.23 33.28 15.77
N ASP A 412 -35.92 34.55 16.04
CA ASP A 412 -36.66 35.69 15.48
C ASP A 412 -36.63 35.69 13.95
N LEU A 413 -35.47 35.39 13.35
CA LEU A 413 -35.32 35.26 11.90
C LEU A 413 -36.17 34.13 11.33
N VAL A 414 -36.15 32.94 11.95
CA VAL A 414 -36.95 31.79 11.52
C VAL A 414 -38.44 32.11 11.60
N MET A 415 -38.89 32.72 12.69
CA MET A 415 -40.28 33.14 12.86
C MET A 415 -40.68 34.20 11.83
N TRP A 416 -39.79 35.15 11.52
CA TRP A 416 -40.02 36.17 10.50
C TRP A 416 -40.11 35.60 9.08
N LEU A 417 -39.22 34.65 8.74
CA LEU A 417 -39.20 33.95 7.44
C LEU A 417 -40.43 33.04 7.27
N THR A 418 -40.87 32.39 8.35
CA THR A 418 -42.02 31.47 8.33
C THR A 418 -43.37 32.16 8.55
N GLY A 419 -43.40 33.46 8.86
CA GLY A 419 -44.63 34.18 9.18
C GLY A 419 -45.63 34.40 8.02
N GLY A 420 -45.21 34.28 6.75
CA GLY A 420 -46.09 34.54 5.60
C GLY A 420 -45.88 33.60 4.42
N VAL A 421 -46.96 33.24 3.71
CA VAL A 421 -46.92 32.30 2.56
C VAL A 421 -45.98 32.79 1.46
N MET A 422 -46.01 34.08 1.13
CA MET A 422 -45.10 34.67 0.13
C MET A 422 -43.63 34.65 0.57
N ARG A 423 -43.35 34.82 1.86
CA ARG A 423 -41.98 34.74 2.41
C ARG A 423 -41.45 33.30 2.41
N ARG A 424 -42.32 32.33 2.74
CA ARG A 424 -42.00 30.90 2.65
C ARG A 424 -41.66 30.50 1.21
N LEU A 425 -42.48 30.91 0.24
CA LEU A 425 -42.22 30.64 -1.18
C LEU A 425 -40.96 31.34 -1.67
N ALA A 426 -40.76 32.63 -1.34
CA ALA A 426 -39.56 33.36 -1.70
C ALA A 426 -38.29 32.73 -1.09
N LEU A 427 -38.37 32.23 0.15
CA LEU A 427 -37.28 31.52 0.78
C LEU A 427 -36.96 30.20 0.06
N ILE A 428 -37.98 29.39 -0.23
CA ILE A 428 -37.80 28.10 -0.93
C ILE A 428 -37.19 28.34 -2.31
N VAL A 429 -37.78 29.24 -3.10
CA VAL A 429 -37.28 29.57 -4.44
C VAL A 429 -35.87 30.16 -4.35
N GLY A 430 -35.63 31.08 -3.41
CA GLY A 430 -34.31 31.67 -3.19
C GLY A 430 -33.26 30.63 -2.82
N MET A 431 -33.56 29.68 -1.93
CA MET A 431 -32.65 28.60 -1.55
C MET A 431 -32.39 27.65 -2.72
N VAL A 432 -33.40 27.30 -3.51
CA VAL A 432 -33.26 26.44 -4.69
C VAL A 432 -32.41 27.11 -5.76
N VAL A 433 -32.67 28.40 -6.06
CA VAL A 433 -31.88 29.16 -7.02
C VAL A 433 -30.45 29.33 -6.54
N LEU A 434 -30.24 29.67 -5.26
CA LEU A 434 -28.92 29.80 -4.67
C LEU A 434 -28.14 28.49 -4.73
N ALA A 435 -28.79 27.36 -4.41
CA ALA A 435 -28.18 26.04 -4.50
C ALA A 435 -27.84 25.66 -5.95
N GLY A 436 -28.74 25.94 -6.90
CA GLY A 436 -28.53 25.65 -8.32
C GLY A 436 -27.42 26.50 -8.95
N VAL A 437 -27.43 27.81 -8.70
CA VAL A 437 -26.39 28.74 -9.17
C VAL A 437 -25.06 28.46 -8.49
N GLY A 438 -25.07 28.22 -7.18
CA GLY A 438 -23.88 27.85 -6.42
C GLY A 438 -23.27 26.54 -6.91
N ALA A 439 -24.10 25.52 -7.15
CA ALA A 439 -23.64 24.27 -7.75
C ALA A 439 -23.02 24.53 -9.13
N TRP A 440 -23.70 25.29 -10.00
CA TRP A 440 -23.18 25.56 -11.35
C TRP A 440 -21.85 26.33 -11.35
N LEU A 441 -21.71 27.35 -10.50
CA LEU A 441 -20.49 28.15 -10.39
C LEU A 441 -19.33 27.40 -9.73
N LEU A 442 -19.61 26.47 -8.83
CA LEU A 442 -18.60 25.78 -8.01
C LEU A 442 -18.40 24.32 -8.41
N ILE A 443 -18.85 23.87 -9.59
CA ILE A 443 -18.57 22.51 -10.07
C ILE A 443 -17.05 22.32 -10.11
N PRO A 444 -16.48 21.40 -9.29
CA PRO A 444 -15.06 21.10 -9.34
C PRO A 444 -14.73 20.33 -10.63
N PRO A 445 -13.49 20.41 -11.12
CA PRO A 445 -13.05 19.57 -12.22
C PRO A 445 -13.20 18.09 -11.86
N ARG A 446 -13.64 17.28 -12.83
CA ARG A 446 -13.87 15.85 -12.63
C ARG A 446 -12.52 15.12 -12.66
N SER A 447 -12.07 14.60 -11.51
CA SER A 447 -10.90 13.72 -11.39
C SER A 447 -11.33 12.33 -10.91
N TYR A 448 -10.72 11.28 -11.46
CA TYR A 448 -11.07 9.89 -11.10
C TYR A 448 -10.62 9.52 -9.68
N LEU A 449 -9.35 9.76 -9.33
CA LEU A 449 -8.78 9.59 -7.99
C LEU A 449 -7.70 10.67 -7.75
N PRO A 450 -7.49 11.10 -6.50
CA PRO A 450 -6.34 11.95 -6.18
C PRO A 450 -5.04 11.16 -6.42
N SER A 451 -4.01 11.83 -6.96
CA SER A 451 -2.68 11.26 -7.01
C SER A 451 -2.15 11.10 -5.58
N GLY A 452 -1.84 9.87 -5.17
CA GLY A 452 -1.21 9.60 -3.88
C GLY A 452 0.13 10.33 -3.79
N ASN A 453 0.40 10.99 -2.67
CA ASN A 453 1.67 11.66 -2.43
C ASN A 453 2.74 10.64 -2.06
N GLN A 454 3.32 9.99 -3.06
CA GLN A 454 4.47 9.10 -2.91
C GLN A 454 5.72 9.82 -3.39
N ASN A 455 6.81 9.71 -2.63
CA ASN A 455 8.14 10.17 -3.05
C ASN A 455 8.73 9.19 -4.08
N LEU A 456 8.00 8.95 -5.17
CA LEU A 456 8.35 8.03 -6.23
C LEU A 456 7.83 8.56 -7.57
N MET A 457 8.73 8.63 -8.54
CA MET A 457 8.42 9.06 -9.90
C MET A 457 8.80 7.95 -10.88
N PHE A 458 7.87 7.62 -11.78
CA PHE A 458 8.14 6.77 -12.92
C PHE A 458 8.19 7.62 -14.18
N ALA A 459 9.26 7.50 -14.94
CA ALA A 459 9.39 8.12 -16.26
C ALA A 459 9.55 7.01 -17.30
N PHE A 460 8.73 7.06 -18.34
CA PHE A 460 8.79 6.13 -19.47
C PHE A 460 9.22 6.89 -20.71
N VAL A 461 10.33 6.45 -21.32
CA VAL A 461 10.82 7.03 -22.57
C VAL A 461 10.45 6.09 -23.70
N LEU A 462 9.47 6.50 -24.50
CA LEU A 462 9.11 5.81 -25.74
C LEU A 462 10.07 6.24 -26.83
N THR A 463 10.79 5.28 -27.40
CA THR A 463 11.78 5.53 -28.45
C THR A 463 11.26 5.01 -29.79
N PRO A 464 11.68 5.63 -30.92
CA PRO A 464 11.47 5.07 -32.24
C PRO A 464 12.00 3.62 -32.35
N PRO A 465 11.31 2.74 -33.09
CA PRO A 465 11.79 1.38 -33.31
C PRO A 465 13.08 1.37 -34.16
N GLY A 466 13.93 0.36 -33.95
CA GLY A 466 15.14 0.13 -34.74
C GLY A 466 16.46 0.52 -34.06
N TYR A 467 16.42 1.21 -32.93
CA TYR A 467 17.64 1.53 -32.18
C TYR A 467 18.29 0.29 -31.54
N GLY A 468 19.63 0.26 -31.57
CA GLY A 468 20.43 -0.76 -30.90
C GLY A 468 20.69 -0.43 -29.43
N MET A 469 21.20 -1.42 -28.67
CA MET A 469 21.49 -1.26 -27.23
C MET A 469 22.49 -0.14 -26.91
N ALA A 470 23.45 0.12 -27.79
CA ALA A 470 24.40 1.22 -27.60
C ALA A 470 23.72 2.60 -27.59
N GLU A 471 22.68 2.78 -28.42
CA GLU A 471 21.92 4.03 -28.45
C GLU A 471 21.04 4.17 -27.20
N TYR A 472 20.36 3.08 -26.79
CA TYR A 472 19.61 3.07 -25.53
C TYR A 472 20.48 3.41 -24.33
N ARG A 473 21.71 2.91 -24.29
CA ARG A 473 22.68 3.23 -23.24
C ARG A 473 23.06 4.71 -23.26
N ARG A 474 23.37 5.29 -24.42
CA ARG A 474 23.64 6.73 -24.57
C ARG A 474 22.47 7.60 -24.10
N MET A 475 21.24 7.22 -24.46
CA MET A 475 20.03 7.93 -24.00
C MET A 475 19.89 7.84 -22.48
N GLY A 476 20.12 6.66 -21.90
CA GLY A 476 20.15 6.45 -20.46
C GLY A 476 21.17 7.35 -19.77
N GLU A 477 22.43 7.30 -20.19
CA GLU A 477 23.53 8.12 -19.64
C GLU A 477 23.24 9.62 -19.69
N ARG A 478 22.57 10.10 -20.75
CA ARG A 478 22.14 11.51 -20.84
C ARG A 478 21.06 11.87 -19.83
N ILE A 479 20.13 10.96 -19.54
CA ILE A 479 19.13 11.17 -18.48
C ILE A 479 19.82 11.13 -17.11
N GLU A 480 20.71 10.15 -16.90
CA GLU A 480 21.48 10.00 -15.68
C GLU A 480 22.31 11.26 -15.37
N SER A 481 22.93 11.90 -16.36
CA SER A 481 23.73 13.11 -16.13
C SER A 481 22.90 14.31 -15.66
N VAL A 482 21.64 14.41 -16.09
CA VAL A 482 20.71 15.45 -15.63
C VAL A 482 20.21 15.19 -14.21
N VAL A 483 20.00 13.91 -13.87
CA VAL A 483 19.47 13.51 -12.55
C VAL A 483 20.58 13.35 -11.51
N ARG A 484 21.84 13.13 -11.93
CA ARG A 484 22.99 12.86 -11.05
C ARG A 484 23.14 13.80 -9.85
N PRO A 485 23.04 15.13 -10.01
CA PRO A 485 23.16 16.05 -8.88
C PRO A 485 22.14 15.78 -7.77
N TRP A 486 20.96 15.27 -8.11
CA TRP A 486 19.88 15.05 -7.15
C TRP A 486 20.02 13.74 -6.37
N TRP A 487 20.70 12.73 -6.91
CA TRP A 487 20.89 11.46 -6.20
C TRP A 487 22.21 11.39 -5.43
N GLU A 488 23.19 12.23 -5.74
CA GLU A 488 24.49 12.27 -5.03
C GLU A 488 24.36 13.00 -3.69
N VAL A 489 23.44 13.96 -3.62
CA VAL A 489 23.19 14.79 -2.44
C VAL A 489 22.55 14.02 -1.28
N GLY A 490 21.90 12.87 -1.54
CA GLY A 490 21.35 11.96 -0.53
C GLY A 490 20.46 12.64 0.54
N PRO A 491 19.12 12.56 0.48
CA PRO A 491 18.27 13.28 1.43
C PRO A 491 18.56 12.87 2.88
N GLU A 492 18.90 13.85 3.72
CA GLU A 492 18.98 13.68 5.18
C GLU A 492 17.57 13.80 5.78
N GLU A 493 17.36 13.17 6.94
CA GLU A 493 16.06 13.14 7.59
C GLU A 493 15.64 14.56 8.02
N GLY A 494 14.67 15.14 7.30
CA GLY A 494 14.17 16.51 7.56
C GLY A 494 14.51 17.54 6.48
N ASP A 495 15.28 17.18 5.45
CA ASP A 495 15.60 18.09 4.34
C ASP A 495 14.32 18.55 3.60
N THR A 496 14.15 19.86 3.48
CA THR A 496 13.14 20.43 2.59
C THR A 496 13.64 20.44 1.13
N ALA A 497 12.71 20.64 0.18
CA ALA A 497 13.09 20.78 -1.23
C ALA A 497 14.08 21.95 -1.48
N GLN A 498 14.06 22.97 -0.60
CA GLN A 498 15.01 24.07 -0.63
C GLN A 498 16.39 23.65 -0.11
N ASP A 499 16.44 22.82 0.94
CA ASP A 499 17.70 22.30 1.49
C ASP A 499 18.39 21.37 0.47
N LEU A 500 17.62 20.52 -0.23
CA LEU A 500 18.16 19.69 -1.31
C LEU A 500 18.64 20.52 -2.50
N ALA A 501 17.94 21.60 -2.85
CA ALA A 501 18.38 22.51 -3.90
C ALA A 501 19.65 23.28 -3.49
N ALA A 502 19.79 23.64 -2.22
CA ALA A 502 20.97 24.30 -1.68
C ALA A 502 22.17 23.34 -1.53
N LYS A 503 21.94 22.05 -1.26
CA LYS A 503 22.99 21.02 -1.26
C LYS A 503 23.42 20.60 -2.67
N ARG A 504 22.58 20.84 -3.69
CA ARG A 504 22.86 20.59 -5.11
C ARG A 504 23.81 21.62 -5.71
N ASP A 505 23.65 22.89 -5.32
CA ASP A 505 24.44 24.03 -5.78
C ASP A 505 25.77 24.12 -5.02
#